data_AF-A0A7X2G124-F1
#
_entry.id   AF-A0A7X2G124-F1
#
_cell.length_a   1.000
_cell.length_b   1.000
_cell.length_c   1.000
_cell.angle_alpha   90.00
_cell.angle_beta   90.00
_cell.angle_gamma   90.00
#
_symmetry.space_group_name_H-M   'P 1'
#
loop_
_entity.id
_entity.type
_entity.pdbx_description
1 polymer ?
#
loop_
_entity_poly.entity_id
_entity_poly.type
_entity_poly.pdbx_seq_one_letter_code
_entity_poly.pdbx_strand_id
1 'polypeptide(L)'
;MKRIQLVESTCFFIGTLIIMIVGADFPPPQGFRIIIALFAISQYVYLGWLLSHLTLKRTLPISIILFALLGSIVTISMMCLSNQPIQDGEIWVIIVTLVAGGYGFLVWLISWLILRLSYERQ
;
A
#
# COMPACT_ATOMS: atom_id res chain seq x y z
N MET A 1 -3.79 14.62 -13.08
CA MET A 1 -3.61 13.20 -12.68
C MET A 1 -2.23 12.90 -12.10
N LYS A 2 -1.10 13.18 -12.79
CA LYS A 2 0.26 12.92 -12.26
C LYS A 2 0.54 13.52 -10.87
N ARG A 3 0.01 14.72 -10.57
CA ARG A 3 0.13 15.35 -9.24
C ARG A 3 -0.53 14.52 -8.13
N ILE A 4 -1.71 13.94 -8.40
CA ILE A 4 -2.44 13.10 -7.43
C ILE A 4 -1.65 11.81 -7.18
N GLN A 5 -1.15 11.18 -8.25
CA GLN A 5 -0.30 9.99 -8.16
C GLN A 5 0.93 10.26 -7.27
N LEU A 6 1.61 11.38 -7.50
CA LEU A 6 2.79 11.76 -6.74
C LEU A 6 2.46 12.00 -5.26
N VAL A 7 1.39 12.76 -4.97
CA VAL A 7 0.99 13.07 -3.58
C VAL A 7 0.60 11.81 -2.83
N GLU A 8 -0.29 10.98 -3.38
CA GLU A 8 -0.73 9.73 -2.72
C GLU A 8 0.43 8.76 -2.48
N SER A 9 1.29 8.54 -3.48
CA SER A 9 2.46 7.67 -3.31
C SER A 9 3.48 8.23 -2.31
N THR A 10 3.63 9.55 -2.24
CA THR A 10 4.51 10.20 -1.26
C THR A 10 3.93 10.10 0.15
N CYS A 11 2.62 10.35 0.30
CA CYS A 11 1.90 10.19 1.57
C CYS A 11 1.97 8.75 2.08
N PHE A 12 1.81 7.76 1.19
CA PHE A 12 2.00 6.36 1.54
C PHE A 12 3.42 6.08 2.01
N PHE A 13 4.43 6.47 1.22
CA PHE A 13 5.83 6.27 1.57
C PHE A 13 6.18 6.87 2.94
N ILE A 14 5.80 8.13 3.17
CA ILE A 14 6.04 8.83 4.44
C ILE A 14 5.25 8.18 5.58
N GLY A 15 3.97 7.87 5.37
CA GLY A 15 3.10 7.24 6.37
C GLY A 15 3.65 5.89 6.83
N THR A 16 4.11 5.05 5.89
CA THR A 16 4.75 3.77 6.21
C THR A 16 6.06 3.96 6.97
N LEU A 17 6.87 4.97 6.62
CA LEU A 17 8.08 5.31 7.38
C LEU A 17 7.77 5.80 8.81
N ILE A 18 6.71 6.57 9.00
CA ILE A 18 6.29 7.03 10.35
C ILE A 18 5.84 5.85 11.19
N ILE A 19 4.97 4.98 10.66
CA ILE A 19 4.52 3.76 11.37
C ILE A 19 5.73 2.91 11.76
N MET A 20 6.74 2.81 10.90
CA MET A 20 8.00 2.12 11.19
C MET A 20 8.76 2.76 12.35
N ILE A 21 8.92 4.09 12.36
CA ILE A 21 9.62 4.80 13.44
C ILE A 21 8.88 4.67 14.77
N VAL A 22 7.55 4.69 14.74
CA VAL A 22 6.71 4.64 15.94
C VAL A 22 6.52 3.21 16.47
N GLY A 23 6.54 2.21 15.59
CA GLY A 23 6.23 0.82 15.93
C GLY A 23 7.41 -0.10 16.21
N ALA A 24 8.65 0.30 15.91
CA ALA A 24 9.81 -0.61 16.03
C ALA A 24 10.76 -0.22 17.16
N ASP A 25 11.09 -1.21 18.00
CA ASP A 25 12.39 -1.30 18.65
C ASP A 25 13.48 -1.15 17.57
N PHE A 26 14.27 -0.09 17.67
CA PHE A 26 15.21 0.33 16.65
C PHE A 26 16.45 -0.60 16.55
N PRO A 27 16.99 -0.87 15.34
CA PRO A 27 16.58 -0.42 14.00
C PRO A 27 15.81 -1.49 13.19
N PRO A 28 15.02 -1.08 12.18
CA PRO A 28 14.33 -2.01 11.27
C PRO A 28 15.32 -2.87 10.46
N PRO A 29 14.94 -4.10 10.05
CA PRO A 29 15.81 -5.00 9.30
C PRO A 29 16.43 -4.34 8.06
N GLN A 30 17.71 -4.63 7.80
CA GLN A 30 18.38 -4.20 6.58
C GLN A 30 17.63 -4.79 5.36
N GLY A 31 17.19 -3.91 4.45
CA GLY A 31 16.37 -4.28 3.28
C GLY A 31 14.93 -3.76 3.31
N PHE A 32 14.39 -3.40 4.48
CA PHE A 32 13.01 -2.89 4.59
C PHE A 32 12.78 -1.58 3.83
N ARG A 33 13.77 -0.66 3.86
CA ARG A 33 13.69 0.62 3.13
C ARG A 33 13.60 0.40 1.61
N ILE A 34 14.28 -0.62 1.10
CA ILE A 34 14.26 -0.97 -0.33
C ILE A 34 12.88 -1.51 -0.70
N ILE A 35 12.30 -2.38 0.14
CA ILE A 35 10.96 -2.94 -0.07
C ILE A 35 9.89 -1.84 -0.07
N ILE A 36 9.92 -0.91 0.90
CA ILE A 36 8.98 0.22 0.94
C ILE A 36 9.16 1.12 -0.29
N ALA A 37 10.39 1.39 -0.73
CA ALA A 37 10.64 2.21 -1.92
C ALA A 37 10.06 1.54 -3.18
N LEU A 38 10.28 0.23 -3.36
CA LEU A 38 9.69 -0.54 -4.47
C LEU A 38 8.16 -0.47 -4.41
N PHE A 39 7.57 -0.55 -3.23
CA PHE A 39 6.12 -0.46 -3.05
C PHE A 39 5.56 0.92 -3.38
N ALA A 40 6.22 1.99 -2.97
CA ALA A 40 5.80 3.34 -3.33
C ALA A 40 5.82 3.56 -4.85
N ILE A 41 6.81 2.97 -5.55
CA ILE A 41 6.88 2.96 -7.01
C ILE A 41 5.73 2.13 -7.60
N SER A 42 5.49 0.92 -7.11
CA SER A 42 4.36 0.08 -7.55
C SER A 42 3.03 0.78 -7.34
N GLN A 43 2.83 1.45 -6.21
CA GLN A 43 1.65 2.24 -5.93
C GLN A 43 1.51 3.40 -6.91
N TYR A 44 2.60 4.12 -7.24
CA TYR A 44 2.56 5.22 -8.20
C TYR A 44 2.10 4.75 -9.59
N VAL A 45 2.68 3.65 -10.07
CA VAL A 45 2.31 3.04 -11.36
C VAL A 45 0.85 2.57 -11.32
N TYR A 46 0.46 1.92 -10.23
CA TYR A 46 -0.91 1.45 -10.05
C TYR A 46 -1.92 2.59 -10.03
N LEU A 47 -1.66 3.67 -9.31
CA LEU A 47 -2.54 4.85 -9.26
C LEU A 47 -2.73 5.47 -10.64
N GLY A 48 -1.70 5.45 -11.49
CA GLY A 48 -1.82 5.89 -12.88
C GLY A 48 -2.75 5.03 -13.72
N TRP A 49 -2.63 3.71 -13.58
CA TRP A 49 -3.55 2.78 -14.22
C TRP A 49 -4.97 2.93 -13.66
N LEU A 50 -5.13 2.97 -12.33
CA LEU A 50 -6.38 3.05 -11.61
C LEU A 50 -7.19 4.28 -12.05
N LEU A 51 -6.58 5.47 -12.00
CA LEU A 51 -7.24 6.72 -12.39
C LEU A 51 -7.70 6.72 -13.86
N SER A 52 -7.03 5.98 -14.74
CA SER A 52 -7.40 5.88 -16.16
C SER A 52 -8.53 4.86 -16.42
N HIS A 53 -8.78 3.95 -15.47
CA HIS A 53 -9.70 2.82 -15.61
C HIS A 53 -10.83 2.83 -14.58
N LEU A 54 -10.96 3.90 -13.80
CA LEU A 54 -11.83 3.94 -12.63
C LEU A 54 -13.32 3.74 -12.94
N THR A 55 -13.74 3.99 -14.18
CA THR A 55 -15.10 3.75 -14.68
C THR A 55 -15.41 2.27 -14.84
N LEU A 56 -14.41 1.39 -14.84
CA LEU A 56 -14.59 -0.06 -14.88
C LEU A 56 -14.99 -0.60 -13.50
N LYS A 57 -16.07 -1.38 -13.45
CA LYS A 57 -16.58 -2.03 -12.22
C LYS A 57 -15.56 -2.96 -11.53
N ARG A 58 -14.52 -3.40 -12.24
CA ARG A 58 -13.50 -4.35 -11.73
C ARG A 58 -12.37 -3.70 -10.94
N THR A 59 -12.26 -2.38 -10.90
CA THR A 59 -11.11 -1.68 -10.26
C THR A 59 -11.09 -1.82 -8.74
N LEU A 60 -12.25 -1.94 -8.08
CA LEU A 60 -12.35 -2.14 -6.64
C LEU A 60 -11.71 -3.47 -6.19
N PRO A 61 -12.16 -4.65 -6.68
CA PRO A 61 -11.55 -5.91 -6.28
C PRO A 61 -10.07 -6.00 -6.69
N ILE A 62 -9.67 -5.40 -7.83
CA ILE A 62 -8.25 -5.32 -8.23
C ILE A 62 -7.44 -4.54 -7.19
N SER A 63 -7.94 -3.41 -6.68
CA SER A 63 -7.25 -2.62 -5.66
C SER A 63 -7.05 -3.42 -4.38
N ILE A 64 -8.13 -4.04 -3.88
CA ILE A 64 -8.08 -4.83 -2.64
C ILE A 64 -7.09 -6.00 -2.78
N ILE A 65 -7.20 -6.78 -3.87
CA ILE A 65 -6.34 -7.95 -4.10
C ILE A 65 -4.88 -7.52 -4.26
N LEU A 66 -4.61 -6.46 -5.05
CA LEU A 66 -3.25 -5.97 -5.27
C LEU A 66 -2.59 -5.60 -3.94
N PHE A 67 -3.26 -4.76 -3.13
CA PHE A 67 -2.68 -4.32 -1.86
C PHE A 67 -2.63 -5.43 -0.82
N ALA A 68 -3.58 -6.37 -0.79
CA ALA A 68 -3.50 -7.54 0.07
C ALA A 68 -2.27 -8.41 -0.26
N LEU A 69 -2.08 -8.75 -1.54
CA LEU A 69 -0.92 -9.52 -2.01
C LEU A 69 0.40 -8.82 -1.69
N LEU A 70 0.44 -7.51 -1.96
CA LEU A 70 1.57 -6.65 -1.62
C LEU A 70 1.84 -6.70 -0.10
N GLY A 71 0.84 -6.51 0.75
CA GLY A 71 0.98 -6.65 2.21
C GLY A 71 1.54 -8.01 2.64
N SER A 72 1.02 -9.10 2.09
CA SER A 72 1.52 -10.45 2.37
C SER A 72 2.98 -10.62 1.96
N ILE A 73 3.36 -10.14 0.76
CA ILE A 73 4.73 -10.21 0.25
C ILE A 73 5.69 -9.46 1.17
N VAL A 74 5.34 -8.25 1.64
CA VAL A 74 6.19 -7.50 2.58
C VAL A 74 6.39 -8.27 3.86
N THR A 75 5.30 -8.73 4.48
CA THR A 75 5.40 -9.43 5.77
C THR A 75 6.22 -10.70 5.63
N ILE A 76 5.95 -11.54 4.61
CA ILE A 76 6.73 -12.76 4.38
C ILE A 76 8.20 -12.44 4.12
N SER A 77 8.49 -11.44 3.28
CA SER A 77 9.87 -11.02 3.01
C SER A 77 10.60 -10.56 4.27
N MET A 78 9.91 -9.80 5.13
CA MET A 78 10.45 -9.38 6.42
C MET A 78 10.74 -10.57 7.34
N MET A 79 9.85 -11.55 7.35
CA MET A 79 10.05 -12.75 8.16
C MET A 79 11.25 -13.56 7.68
N CYS A 80 11.39 -13.75 6.37
CA CYS A 80 12.53 -14.45 5.77
C CYS A 80 13.86 -13.72 5.96
N LEU A 81 13.84 -12.39 6.02
CA LEU A 81 15.04 -11.56 6.24
C LEU A 81 15.35 -11.31 7.72
N SER A 82 14.43 -11.67 8.62
CA SER A 82 14.67 -11.54 10.06
C SER A 82 15.53 -12.70 10.56
N ASN A 83 16.60 -12.38 11.28
CA ASN A 83 17.44 -13.39 11.94
C ASN A 83 16.85 -13.92 13.27
N GLN A 84 15.60 -13.56 13.58
CA GLN A 84 14.94 -13.97 14.81
C GLN A 84 13.63 -14.68 14.50
N PRO A 85 13.29 -15.76 15.23
CA PRO A 85 12.00 -16.41 15.07
C PRO A 85 10.89 -15.42 15.44
N ILE A 86 10.06 -15.07 14.46
CA ILE A 86 8.88 -14.24 14.70
C ILE A 86 7.80 -15.13 15.31
N GLN A 87 7.65 -15.00 16.62
CA GLN A 87 6.56 -15.61 17.36
C GLN A 87 5.22 -15.16 16.74
N ASP A 88 4.30 -16.11 16.54
CA ASP A 88 2.98 -15.84 15.93
C ASP A 88 3.05 -15.22 14.53
N GLY A 89 4.09 -15.55 13.77
CA GLY A 89 4.32 -15.00 12.44
C GLY A 89 3.15 -15.15 11.46
N GLU A 90 2.44 -16.29 11.52
CA GLU A 90 1.25 -16.54 10.70
C GLU A 90 0.12 -15.52 10.98
N ILE A 91 -0.07 -15.17 12.26
CA ILE A 91 -1.07 -14.18 12.68
C ILE A 91 -0.69 -12.80 12.14
N TRP A 92 0.60 -12.44 12.19
CA TRP A 92 1.07 -11.18 11.62
C TRP A 92 0.89 -11.09 10.10
N VAL A 93 1.08 -12.18 9.36
CA VAL A 93 0.78 -12.22 7.92
C VAL A 93 -0.70 -11.94 7.68
N ILE A 94 -1.60 -12.57 8.45
CA ILE A 94 -3.05 -12.35 8.33
C ILE A 94 -3.41 -10.90 8.62
N ILE A 95 -2.93 -10.35 9.74
CA ILE A 95 -3.21 -8.95 10.14
C ILE A 95 -2.74 -7.98 9.07
N VAL A 96 -1.49 -8.07 8.62
CA VAL A 96 -0.95 -7.14 7.63
C VAL A 96 -1.65 -7.29 6.28
N THR A 97 -2.01 -8.51 5.88
CA THR A 97 -2.77 -8.76 4.64
C THR A 97 -4.14 -8.08 4.69
N LEU A 98 -4.85 -8.19 5.81
CA LEU A 98 -6.16 -7.54 5.99
C LEU A 98 -6.04 -6.02 6.03
N VAL A 99 -5.08 -5.48 6.77
CA VAL A 99 -4.83 -4.03 6.84
C VAL A 99 -4.47 -3.48 5.46
N ALA A 100 -3.60 -4.16 4.72
CA ALA A 100 -3.21 -3.76 3.38
C ALA A 100 -4.38 -3.85 2.38
N GLY A 101 -5.18 -4.91 2.44
CA GLY A 101 -6.42 -5.00 1.65
C GLY A 101 -7.40 -3.86 1.95
N GLY A 102 -7.57 -3.51 3.23
CA GLY A 102 -8.35 -2.36 3.68
C GLY A 102 -7.79 -1.03 3.18
N TYR A 103 -6.46 -0.88 3.16
CA TYR A 103 -5.80 0.27 2.54
C TYR A 103 -6.10 0.33 1.04
N GLY A 104 -6.08 -0.80 0.33
CA GLY A 104 -6.47 -0.87 -1.09
C GLY A 104 -7.91 -0.42 -1.35
N PHE A 105 -8.85 -0.73 -0.44
CA PHE A 105 -10.20 -0.19 -0.47
C PHE A 105 -10.20 1.34 -0.33
N LEU A 106 -9.44 1.89 0.63
CA LEU A 106 -9.36 3.35 0.84
C LEU A 106 -8.75 4.07 -0.36
N VAL A 107 -7.66 3.55 -0.94
CA VAL A 107 -7.04 4.11 -2.14
C VAL A 107 -8.04 4.17 -3.30
N TRP A 108 -8.81 3.09 -3.49
CA TRP A 108 -9.87 3.07 -4.51
C TRP A 108 -10.96 4.10 -4.21
N LEU A 109 -11.45 4.15 -2.97
CA LEU A 109 -12.54 5.03 -2.56
C LEU A 109 -12.15 6.51 -2.72
N ILE A 110 -10.95 6.89 -2.27
CA ILE A 110 -10.42 8.25 -2.41
C ILE A 110 -10.27 8.61 -3.89
N SER A 111 -9.69 7.70 -4.69
CA SER A 111 -9.54 7.91 -6.13
C SER A 111 -10.90 8.11 -6.82
N TRP A 112 -11.92 7.38 -6.39
CA TRP A 112 -13.28 7.50 -6.89
C TRP A 112 -13.97 8.80 -6.50
N LEU A 113 -13.82 9.22 -5.24
CA LEU A 113 -14.33 10.51 -4.78
C LEU A 113 -13.70 11.67 -5.56
N ILE A 114 -12.38 11.66 -5.75
CA ILE A 114 -11.67 12.69 -6.51
C ILE A 114 -12.19 12.80 -7.94
N LEU A 115 -12.38 11.67 -8.62
CA LEU A 115 -12.84 11.65 -10.00
C LEU A 115 -14.29 12.15 -10.12
N ARG A 116 -15.15 11.75 -9.19
CA ARG A 116 -16.55 12.21 -9.13
C ARG A 116 -16.66 13.71 -8.88
N LEU A 117 -15.91 14.23 -7.91
CA LEU A 117 -15.88 15.67 -7.58
C LEU A 117 -15.28 16.53 -8.71
N SER A 118 -14.39 15.95 -9.52
CA SER A 118 -13.81 16.65 -10.68
C SER A 118 -14.80 16.73 -11.85
N TYR A 119 -15.70 15.76 -11.97
CA TYR A 119 -16.72 15.73 -13.03
C TYR A 119 -17.87 16.70 -12.76
N GLU A 120 -18.28 16.89 -11.50
CA GLU A 120 -19.35 17.83 -11.13
C GLU A 120 -18.96 19.32 -11.23
N ARG A 121 -17.68 19.64 -11.50
CA ARG A 121 -17.22 21.02 -11.73
C ARG A 121 -17.18 21.43 -13.21
N GLN A 122 -17.51 20.53 -14.13
CA GLN A 122 -17.59 20.79 -15.57
C GLN A 122 -19.05 20.93 -16.00
#